data_AF-A0A3D3EUJ5-F1
#
_entry.id   AF-A0A3D3EUJ5-F1
#
_cell.length_a   1.000
_cell.length_b   1.000
_cell.length_c   1.000
_cell.angle_alpha   90.00
_cell.angle_beta   90.00
_cell.angle_gamma   90.00
#
_symmetry.space_group_name_H-M   'P 1'
#
loop_
_entity.id
_entity.type
_entity.pdbx_description
1 polymer ?
#
loop_
_entity_poly.entity_id
_entity_poly.type
_entity_poly.pdbx_seq_one_letter_code
_entity_poly.pdbx_strand_id
1 'polypeptide(L)'
;MDNSVQLSWDAPAGEVTLYHLYRDDLFYSTCTSNHFCDSQVQVGEEYSYHVLAAYEDGNVSGPSNTFHIEIPGAGAQYVLYSSFEDLEPF
;
A
#
# COMPACT_ATOMS: atom_id res chain seq x y z
N MET A 1 14.52 0.35 18.79
CA MET A 1 13.05 0.32 18.67
C MET A 1 12.78 0.41 17.20
N ASP A 2 12.13 -0.60 16.65
CA ASP A 2 11.90 -0.69 15.21
C ASP A 2 10.66 0.14 14.84
N ASN A 3 10.74 0.83 13.70
CA ASN A 3 9.61 1.57 13.15
C ASN A 3 8.88 0.70 12.15
N SER A 4 7.56 0.85 12.07
CA SER A 4 6.78 0.17 11.06
C SER A 4 5.62 1.01 10.56
N VAL A 5 5.32 0.86 9.26
CA VAL A 5 4.13 1.41 8.64
C VAL A 5 3.21 0.25 8.29
N GLN A 6 2.05 0.22 8.91
CA GLN A 6 0.97 -0.69 8.59
C GLN A 6 0.03 -0.03 7.59
N LEU A 7 0.00 -0.57 6.39
CA LEU A 7 -0.95 -0.20 5.35
C LEU A 7 -2.14 -1.13 5.39
N SER A 8 -3.33 -0.60 5.21
CA SER A 8 -4.57 -1.36 5.05
C SER A 8 -5.44 -0.68 4.01
N TRP A 9 -6.20 -1.47 3.25
CA TRP A 9 -7.02 -0.93 2.18
C TRP A 9 -8.27 -1.75 1.89
N ASP A 10 -9.28 -1.07 1.38
CA ASP A 10 -10.46 -1.75 0.84
C ASP A 10 -10.11 -2.46 -0.46
N ALA A 11 -10.67 -3.65 -0.67
CA ALA A 11 -10.56 -4.31 -1.97
C ALA A 11 -11.36 -3.50 -3.01
N PRO A 12 -10.82 -3.28 -4.24
CA PRO A 12 -11.64 -2.79 -5.35
C PRO A 12 -12.70 -3.83 -5.75
N ALA A 13 -13.62 -3.43 -6.63
CA ALA A 13 -14.62 -4.35 -7.16
C ALA A 13 -13.97 -5.46 -8.01
N GLY A 14 -14.52 -6.69 -7.91
CA GLY A 14 -14.03 -7.86 -8.63
C GLY A 14 -13.26 -8.84 -7.75
N GLU A 15 -12.79 -9.95 -8.34
CA GLU A 15 -11.98 -10.95 -7.65
C GLU A 15 -10.49 -10.65 -7.80
N VAL A 16 -9.93 -10.00 -6.77
CA VAL A 16 -8.50 -9.69 -6.69
C VAL A 16 -7.73 -10.94 -6.27
N THR A 17 -6.68 -11.27 -7.03
CA THR A 17 -5.80 -12.41 -6.72
C THR A 17 -4.59 -11.99 -5.89
N LEU A 18 -4.06 -10.80 -6.12
CA LEU A 18 -2.95 -10.22 -5.37
C LEU A 18 -2.92 -8.70 -5.50
N TYR A 19 -2.18 -8.07 -4.61
CA TYR A 19 -1.91 -6.64 -4.61
C TYR A 19 -0.43 -6.39 -4.88
N HIS A 20 -0.14 -5.44 -5.76
CA HIS A 20 1.20 -4.88 -5.96
C HIS A 20 1.35 -3.65 -5.08
N LEU A 21 2.34 -3.67 -4.20
CA LEU A 21 2.68 -2.53 -3.36
C LEU A 21 3.84 -1.77 -3.98
N TYR A 22 3.66 -0.46 -4.02
CA TYR A 22 4.67 0.47 -4.46
C TYR A 22 5.05 1.38 -3.30
N ARG A 23 6.36 1.57 -3.14
CA ARG A 23 6.97 2.51 -2.20
C ARG A 23 7.84 3.47 -3.02
N ASP A 24 7.62 4.77 -2.87
CA ASP A 24 8.32 5.81 -3.63
C ASP A 24 8.24 5.59 -5.15
N ASP A 25 7.04 5.23 -5.63
CA ASP A 25 6.72 4.88 -7.01
C ASP A 25 7.47 3.67 -7.59
N LEU A 26 8.24 2.96 -6.78
CA LEU A 26 8.93 1.72 -7.15
C LEU A 26 8.18 0.52 -6.62
N PHE A 27 8.09 -0.52 -7.46
CA PHE A 27 7.55 -1.81 -7.03
C PHE A 27 8.37 -2.34 -5.84
N TYR A 28 7.68 -2.56 -4.73
CA TYR A 28 8.29 -2.97 -3.47
C TYR A 28 8.03 -4.44 -3.17
N SER A 29 6.76 -4.85 -3.21
CA SER A 29 6.38 -6.22 -2.87
C SER A 29 4.99 -6.58 -3.39
N THR A 30 4.59 -7.84 -3.20
CA THR A 30 3.20 -8.28 -3.39
C THR A 30 2.64 -8.88 -2.12
N CYS A 31 1.32 -8.79 -1.96
CA CYS A 31 0.61 -9.54 -0.93
C CYS A 31 -0.78 -9.95 -1.40
N THR A 32 -1.34 -11.00 -0.81
CA THR A 32 -2.71 -11.46 -1.11
C THR A 32 -3.73 -10.93 -0.11
N SER A 33 -3.26 -10.34 0.99
CA SER A 33 -4.10 -9.72 2.02
C SER A 33 -4.27 -8.23 1.75
N ASN A 34 -5.38 -7.68 2.25
CA ASN A 34 -5.71 -6.25 2.21
C ASN A 34 -4.91 -5.38 3.20
N HIS A 35 -3.76 -5.86 3.64
CA HIS A 35 -2.89 -5.15 4.55
C HIS A 35 -1.43 -5.57 4.35
N PHE A 36 -0.53 -4.67 4.70
CA PHE A 36 0.91 -4.88 4.64
C PHE A 36 1.61 -4.15 5.78
N CYS A 37 2.74 -4.69 6.23
CA CYS A 37 3.56 -4.06 7.26
C CYS A 37 4.97 -3.84 6.72
N ASP A 38 5.32 -2.57 6.46
CA ASP A 38 6.67 -2.16 6.12
C ASP A 38 7.46 -1.86 7.40
N SER A 39 8.38 -2.76 7.74
CA SER A 39 9.29 -2.62 8.89
C SER A 39 10.68 -2.10 8.50
N GLN A 40 10.89 -1.74 7.23
CA GLN A 40 12.15 -1.24 6.68
C GLN A 40 12.15 0.29 6.55
N VAL A 41 11.38 0.97 7.41
CA VAL A 41 11.25 2.43 7.43
C VAL A 41 12.23 3.03 8.43
N GLN A 42 12.81 4.19 8.07
CA GLN A 42 13.80 4.88 8.89
C GLN A 42 13.29 6.24 9.37
N VAL A 43 13.71 6.63 10.56
CA VAL A 43 13.34 7.93 11.16
C VAL A 43 13.97 9.07 10.36
N GLY A 44 13.17 10.10 10.08
CA GLY A 44 13.56 11.27 9.30
C GLY A 44 13.50 11.07 7.79
N GLU A 45 13.07 9.89 7.32
CA GLU A 45 12.74 9.67 5.92
C GLU A 45 11.24 9.86 5.65
N GLU A 46 10.93 10.28 4.43
CA GLU A 46 9.57 10.34 3.89
C GLU A 46 9.39 9.18 2.91
N TYR A 47 8.21 8.56 2.97
CA TYR A 47 7.83 7.49 2.05
C TYR A 47 6.46 7.78 1.45
N SER A 48 6.31 7.47 0.16
CA SER A 48 5.01 7.41 -0.49
C SER A 48 4.59 5.96 -0.72
N TYR A 49 3.31 5.66 -0.55
CA TYR A 49 2.77 4.32 -0.76
C TYR A 49 1.50 4.36 -1.60
N HIS A 50 1.40 3.43 -2.54
CA HIS A 50 0.17 3.16 -3.27
C HIS A 50 0.10 1.66 -3.63
N VAL A 51 -1.13 1.20 -3.90
CA VAL A 51 -1.40 -0.22 -4.13
C VAL A 51 -2.17 -0.38 -5.44
N LEU A 52 -1.80 -1.38 -6.24
CA LEU A 52 -2.58 -1.81 -7.41
C LEU A 52 -3.13 -3.21 -7.12
N ALA A 53 -4.35 -3.48 -7.54
CA ALA A 53 -4.94 -4.82 -7.49
C ALA A 53 -4.72 -5.54 -8.81
N ALA A 54 -4.37 -6.82 -8.77
CA ALA A 54 -4.27 -7.69 -9.93
C ALA A 54 -5.37 -8.76 -9.88
N TYR A 55 -6.05 -8.95 -11.00
CA TYR A 55 -7.21 -9.85 -11.14
C TYR A 55 -6.81 -11.17 -11.80
N GLU A 56 -7.65 -12.19 -11.66
CA GLU A 56 -7.36 -13.54 -12.17
C GLU A 56 -7.22 -13.57 -13.71
N ASP A 57 -7.95 -12.73 -14.41
CA ASP A 57 -7.89 -12.55 -15.87
C ASP A 57 -6.60 -11.86 -16.37
N GLY A 58 -5.73 -11.45 -15.45
CA GLY A 58 -4.44 -10.81 -15.75
C GLY A 58 -4.50 -9.29 -15.88
N ASN A 59 -5.68 -8.68 -15.74
CA ASN A 59 -5.78 -7.22 -15.65
C ASN A 59 -5.25 -6.70 -14.31
N VAL A 60 -4.83 -5.43 -14.32
CA VAL A 60 -4.39 -4.70 -13.13
C VAL A 60 -5.20 -3.42 -13.03
N SER A 61 -5.65 -3.09 -11.83
CA SER A 61 -6.39 -1.85 -11.57
C SER A 61 -5.49 -0.63 -11.77
N GLY A 62 -6.10 0.56 -11.81
CA GLY A 62 -5.36 1.78 -11.50
C GLY A 62 -4.78 1.76 -10.07
N PRO A 63 -3.90 2.71 -9.73
CA PRO A 63 -3.38 2.84 -8.38
C PRO A 63 -4.47 3.30 -7.41
N SER A 64 -4.38 2.85 -6.15
CA SER A 64 -5.12 3.45 -5.03
C SER A 64 -4.73 4.93 -4.85
N ASN A 65 -5.39 5.62 -3.94
CA ASN A 65 -4.86 6.88 -3.43
C ASN A 65 -3.43 6.72 -2.85
N THR A 66 -2.57 7.68 -3.15
CA THR A 66 -1.18 7.70 -2.66
C THR A 66 -1.11 8.32 -1.28
N PHE A 67 -0.56 7.58 -0.32
CA PHE A 67 -0.27 8.10 1.02
C PHE A 67 1.16 8.57 1.11
N HIS A 68 1.35 9.69 1.79
CA HIS A 68 2.66 10.23 2.11
C HIS A 68 2.82 10.23 3.63
N ILE A 69 3.96 9.72 4.10
CA ILE A 69 4.26 9.68 5.52
C ILE A 69 5.73 10.02 5.77
N GLU A 70 5.97 10.97 6.66
CA GLU A 70 7.27 11.19 7.29
C GLU A 70 7.34 10.35 8.57
N ILE A 71 8.50 9.75 8.86
CA ILE A 71 8.72 8.98 10.09
C ILE A 71 9.37 9.88 11.17
N PRO A 72 8.61 10.58 12.02
CA PRO A 72 9.15 11.61 12.92
C PRO A 72 9.98 11.07 14.09
N GLY A 73 9.83 9.80 14.48
CA GLY A 73 10.50 9.27 15.67
C GLY A 73 10.51 7.76 15.77
N ALA A 74 11.39 7.23 16.63
CA ALA A 74 11.65 5.79 16.76
C ALA A 74 10.59 5.06 17.59
N GLY A 75 10.31 3.80 17.25
CA GLY A 75 9.44 2.92 18.03
C GLY A 75 7.94 3.20 17.91
N ALA A 76 7.54 3.85 16.83
CA ALA A 76 6.15 4.08 16.49
C ALA A 76 5.69 3.13 15.37
N GLN A 77 4.43 2.70 15.48
CA GLN A 77 3.69 2.06 14.41
C GLN A 77 2.74 3.08 13.80
N TYR A 78 2.82 3.28 12.50
CA TYR A 78 1.96 4.20 11.77
C TYR A 78 0.92 3.40 10.99
N VAL A 79 -0.35 3.79 11.05
CA VAL A 79 -1.43 3.10 10.34
C VAL A 79 -1.93 4.01 9.21
N LEU A 80 -1.85 3.50 7.99
CA LEU A 80 -2.32 4.16 6.77
C LEU A 80 -3.51 3.38 6.21
N TYR A 81 -4.49 4.10 5.68
CA TYR A 81 -5.70 3.52 5.13
C TYR A 81 -5.96 4.01 3.70
N SER A 82 -5.76 3.16 2.69
CA SER A 82 -6.05 3.49 1.29
C SER A 82 -7.38 2.93 0.78
N SER A 83 -7.98 3.63 -0.17
CA SER A 83 -9.20 3.20 -0.86
C SER A 83 -9.00 3.31 -2.38
N PHE A 84 -9.71 2.46 -3.11
CA PHE A 84 -9.72 2.42 -4.58
C PHE A 84 -10.93 3.18 -5.15
N GLU A 85 -11.53 4.09 -4.38
CA GLU A 85 -12.84 4.71 -4.66
C GLU A 85 -12.91 5.55 -5.96
N ASP A 86 -11.77 5.91 -6.55
CA ASP A 86 -11.70 6.66 -7.81
C ASP A 86 -11.50 5.75 -9.05
N LEU A 87 -11.39 4.44 -8.87
CA LEU A 87 -11.21 3.52 -9.98
C LEU A 87 -12.56 3.06 -10.52
N GLU A 88 -12.92 3.57 -11.70
CA GLU A 88 -14.07 3.06 -12.45
C GLU A 88 -13.93 1.54 -12.62
N PRO A 89 -14.99 0.75 -12.33
CA PRO A 89 -14.97 -0.68 -12.59
C PRO A 89 -14.82 -0.86 -14.11
N PHE A 90 -13.83 -1.66 -14.51
CA PHE A 90 -13.60 -2.05 -15.89
C PHE A 90 -14.76 -2.88 -16.45
#